data_AF-A0A3M3VT32-F1
#
_entry.id   AF-A0A3M3VT32-F1
#
_cell.length_a   1.000
_cell.length_b   1.000
_cell.length_c   1.000
_cell.angle_alpha   90.00
_cell.angle_beta   90.00
_cell.angle_gamma   90.00
#
_symmetry.space_group_name_H-M   'P 1'
#
loop_
_entity.id
_entity.type
_entity.pdbx_description
1 polymer ?
#
loop_
_entity_poly.entity_id
_entity_poly.type
_entity_poly.pdbx_seq_one_letter_code
_entity_poly.pdbx_strand_id
1 'polypeptide(L)'
;MTTQSLKIPKTDQQLLRERAKQFVFDYPDLHDLAYSVVSKIMLQHTQKVFNPDKVYWHRFGSASSSPRTFTGWQHSGKPLQSMTLIELLMQNFNAHDQEASDELSLYGGFYTDGPDHEVFDERNEVPMLPQTLLAEMWTLDFSSLYTRRMERFWSSHSENFCILAKAHYLVAAGNCLRKGQLSPDDFKHVTRFVVTDPSQPATLKALRDSPLVTPGLSVHTLDINGVKTYDMLRIVIADGREVIYRPDAEQPFQVFENERALYNWLKVQFASEQAGKALTGNFLRGEAARTQDSVSFRAESVNCSRMTGVPMSDLSINPGHPSWVIPLFICVISRVRS
;
A
#
# COMPACT_ATOMS: atom_id res chain seq x y z
N MET A 1 44.24 -19.57 25.08
CA MET A 1 43.27 -20.43 24.37
C MET A 1 42.01 -19.61 24.19
N THR A 2 41.71 -19.17 22.96
CA THR A 2 40.57 -18.30 22.67
C THR A 2 39.40 -19.20 22.27
N THR A 3 38.40 -19.29 23.14
CA THR A 3 37.20 -20.10 22.92
C THR A 3 36.35 -19.44 21.83
N GLN A 4 36.48 -19.92 20.59
CA GLN A 4 35.54 -19.58 19.53
C GLN A 4 34.17 -20.16 19.87
N SER A 5 33.22 -19.28 20.17
CA SER A 5 31.81 -19.64 20.30
C SER A 5 31.30 -20.23 18.98
N LEU A 6 31.08 -21.54 18.93
CA LEU A 6 30.46 -22.24 17.81
C LEU A 6 29.05 -21.69 17.60
N LYS A 7 28.87 -20.81 16.61
CA LYS A 7 27.53 -20.37 16.17
C LYS A 7 26.87 -21.55 15.44
N ILE A 8 25.81 -22.10 16.03
CA ILE A 8 24.96 -23.10 15.36
C ILE A 8 24.42 -22.46 14.06
N PRO A 9 24.60 -23.09 12.88
CA PRO A 9 24.09 -22.56 11.64
C PRO A 9 22.55 -22.48 11.68
N LYS A 10 22.01 -21.32 11.31
CA LYS A 10 20.56 -21.10 11.27
C LYS A 10 19.92 -21.93 10.16
N THR A 11 18.70 -22.40 10.40
CA THR A 11 17.91 -23.10 9.37
C THR A 11 17.32 -22.11 8.36
N ASP A 12 16.96 -22.59 7.17
CA ASP A 12 16.34 -21.76 6.13
C ASP A 12 15.04 -21.09 6.60
N GLN A 13 14.24 -21.79 7.41
CA GLN A 13 13.03 -21.25 8.02
C GLN A 13 13.33 -20.09 8.97
N GLN A 14 14.39 -20.20 9.79
CA GLN A 14 14.80 -19.13 10.71
C GLN A 14 15.27 -17.90 9.93
N LEU A 15 16.10 -18.11 8.91
CA LEU A 15 16.58 -17.04 8.04
C LEU A 15 15.45 -16.34 7.26
N LEU A 16 14.44 -17.10 6.80
CA LEU A 16 13.26 -16.51 6.15
C LEU A 16 12.43 -15.66 7.12
N ARG A 17 12.23 -16.13 8.36
CA ARG A 17 11.54 -15.36 9.41
C ARG A 17 12.27 -14.08 9.77
N GLU A 18 13.59 -14.12 9.87
CA GLU A 18 14.41 -12.93 10.12
C GLU A 18 14.28 -11.90 8.99
N ARG A 19 14.35 -12.35 7.73
CA ARG A 19 14.10 -11.47 6.58
C ARG A 19 12.71 -10.84 6.61
N ALA A 20 11.67 -11.62 6.93
CA ALA A 20 10.31 -11.09 7.04
C ALA A 20 10.19 -10.02 8.12
N LYS A 21 10.79 -10.24 9.30
CA LYS A 21 10.81 -9.27 10.39
C LYS A 21 11.55 -7.99 10.00
N GLN A 22 12.73 -8.12 9.40
CA GLN A 22 13.52 -6.98 8.95
C GLN A 22 12.77 -6.17 7.89
N PHE A 23 12.16 -6.84 6.92
CA PHE A 23 11.37 -6.21 5.86
C PHE A 23 10.21 -5.36 6.41
N VAL A 24 9.47 -5.89 7.39
CA VAL A 24 8.38 -5.14 8.04
C VAL A 24 8.90 -4.00 8.91
N PHE A 25 10.02 -4.21 9.61
CA PHE A 25 10.64 -3.18 10.45
C PHE A 25 11.18 -2.02 9.63
N ASP A 26 11.78 -2.29 8.47
CA ASP A 26 12.36 -1.27 7.60
C ASP A 26 11.33 -0.59 6.68
N TYR A 27 10.08 -1.07 6.67
CA TYR A 27 9.04 -0.54 5.81
C TYR A 27 8.80 0.95 6.12
N PRO A 28 8.83 1.84 5.10
CA PRO A 28 8.60 3.27 5.32
C PRO A 28 7.16 3.55 5.71
N ASP A 29 6.93 3.79 7.00
CA ASP A 29 5.64 4.25 7.49
C ASP A 29 5.45 5.75 7.21
N LEU A 30 4.30 6.09 6.64
CA LEU A 30 3.94 7.46 6.26
C LEU A 30 3.69 8.35 7.48
N HIS A 31 3.06 7.80 8.51
CA HIS A 31 2.77 8.50 9.76
C HIS A 31 4.06 8.77 10.53
N ASP A 32 4.97 7.80 10.64
CA ASP A 32 6.29 8.01 11.29
C ASP A 32 7.09 9.14 10.62
N LEU A 33 7.05 9.21 9.27
CA LEU A 33 7.70 10.30 8.55
C LEU A 33 7.06 11.65 8.88
N ALA A 34 5.73 11.76 8.84
CA ALA A 34 5.02 12.98 9.20
C ALA A 34 5.26 13.37 10.65
N TYR A 35 5.19 12.42 11.58
CA TYR A 35 5.52 12.62 12.99
C TYR A 35 6.91 13.23 13.14
N SER A 36 7.91 12.68 12.45
CA SER A 36 9.29 13.19 12.52
C SER A 36 9.44 14.61 11.95
N VAL A 37 8.75 14.91 10.85
CA VAL A 37 8.77 16.23 10.19
C VAL A 37 8.10 17.27 11.08
N VAL A 38 6.89 16.99 11.56
CA VAL A 38 6.15 17.90 12.46
C VAL A 38 6.92 18.09 13.76
N SER A 39 7.46 17.02 14.35
CA SER A 39 8.28 17.13 15.57
C SER A 39 9.46 18.08 15.37
N LYS A 40 10.11 18.04 14.21
CA LYS A 40 11.22 18.93 13.87
C LYS A 40 10.75 20.38 13.73
N ILE A 41 9.67 20.63 12.99
CA ILE A 41 9.08 21.97 12.82
C ILE A 41 8.71 22.54 14.19
N MET A 42 8.03 21.76 15.02
CA MET A 42 7.63 22.15 16.37
C MET A 42 8.84 22.49 17.25
N LEU A 43 9.86 21.62 17.29
CA LEU A 43 11.07 21.89 18.07
C LEU A 43 11.78 23.17 17.58
N GLN A 44 11.86 23.37 16.27
CA GLN A 44 12.51 24.53 15.67
C GLN A 44 11.82 25.85 16.06
N HIS A 45 10.48 25.89 16.03
CA HIS A 45 9.72 27.13 16.24
C HIS A 45 9.29 27.37 17.68
N THR A 46 9.09 26.31 18.47
CA THR A 46 8.63 26.42 19.87
C THR A 46 9.74 26.25 20.89
N GLN A 47 10.90 25.70 20.48
CA GLN A 47 11.99 25.27 21.38
C GLN A 47 11.55 24.26 22.45
N LYS A 48 10.41 23.59 22.24
CA LYS A 48 9.83 22.59 23.14
C LYS A 48 9.51 21.31 22.36
N VAL A 49 9.54 20.19 23.07
CA VAL A 49 9.11 18.90 22.54
C VAL A 49 7.63 18.72 22.81
N PHE A 50 6.85 18.55 21.76
CA PHE A 50 5.44 18.20 21.81
C PHE A 50 5.22 16.81 21.22
N ASN A 51 4.08 16.20 21.53
CA ASN A 51 3.60 15.03 20.80
C ASN A 51 2.68 15.52 19.65
N PRO A 52 3.11 15.43 18.36
CA PRO A 52 2.30 15.84 17.21
C PRO A 52 0.90 15.21 17.12
N ASP A 53 0.70 13.98 17.63
CA ASP A 53 -0.62 13.32 17.68
C ASP A 53 -1.56 13.95 18.73
N LYS A 54 -1.02 14.83 19.57
CA LYS A 54 -1.71 15.52 20.66
C LYS A 54 -1.55 17.04 20.58
N VAL A 55 -1.15 17.55 19.42
CA VAL A 55 -1.24 18.97 19.10
C VAL A 55 -2.24 19.13 17.99
N TYR A 56 -3.20 20.02 18.23
CA TYR A 56 -4.34 20.25 17.38
C TYR A 56 -4.29 21.64 16.78
N TRP A 57 -4.54 21.72 15.49
CA TRP A 57 -5.04 22.93 14.83
C TRP A 57 -6.55 23.00 15.02
N HIS A 58 -7.01 24.08 15.66
CA HIS A 58 -8.43 24.37 15.83
C HIS A 58 -8.81 25.63 15.06
N ARG A 59 -9.92 25.58 14.34
CA ARG A 59 -10.58 26.75 13.74
C ARG A 59 -11.87 27.09 14.49
N PHE A 60 -12.12 28.35 14.73
CA PHE A 60 -13.27 28.88 15.44
C PHE A 60 -14.04 29.90 14.59
N GLY A 61 -15.31 30.13 14.93
CA GLY A 61 -16.13 31.18 14.30
C GLY A 61 -16.07 32.53 15.02
N SER A 62 -15.40 32.60 16.17
CA SER A 62 -15.27 33.82 16.97
C SER A 62 -13.97 33.82 17.77
N ALA A 63 -13.54 35.00 18.19
CA ALA A 63 -12.30 35.21 18.93
C ALA A 63 -12.44 36.35 19.93
N SER A 64 -11.71 36.28 21.04
CA SER A 64 -11.57 37.36 22.01
C SER A 64 -10.10 37.73 22.14
N SER A 65 -9.79 39.02 22.17
CA SER A 65 -8.39 39.44 22.31
C SER A 65 -7.86 39.08 23.70
N SER A 66 -6.62 38.63 23.75
CA SER A 66 -5.91 38.34 25.00
C SER A 66 -4.43 38.69 24.85
N PRO A 67 -3.88 39.57 25.72
CA PRO A 67 -2.46 39.89 25.69
C PRO A 67 -1.59 38.77 26.30
N ARG A 68 -2.21 37.71 26.85
CA ARG A 68 -1.49 36.59 27.50
C ARG A 68 -1.21 35.42 26.54
N THR A 69 -1.98 35.32 25.47
CA THR A 69 -1.87 34.25 24.45
C THR A 69 -0.85 34.62 23.37
N PHE A 70 -0.20 33.62 22.81
CA PHE A 70 0.83 33.75 21.79
C PHE A 70 0.32 34.39 20.49
N THR A 71 -0.90 34.04 20.06
CA THR A 71 -1.52 34.62 18.83
C THR A 71 -2.14 36.00 19.08
N GLY A 72 -2.30 36.40 20.35
CA GLY A 72 -3.10 37.56 20.75
C GLY A 72 -4.61 37.29 20.86
N TRP A 73 -5.05 36.04 20.65
CA TRP A 73 -6.46 35.64 20.66
C TRP A 73 -6.69 34.40 21.52
N GLN A 74 -7.82 34.38 22.20
CA GLN A 74 -8.36 33.20 22.88
C GLN A 74 -9.73 32.83 22.29
N HIS A 75 -10.09 31.56 22.40
CA HIS A 75 -11.34 31.03 21.87
C HIS A 75 -12.11 30.24 22.92
N SER A 76 -13.41 30.08 22.69
CA SER A 76 -14.28 29.32 23.56
C SER A 76 -15.33 28.54 22.77
N GLY A 77 -15.75 27.41 23.31
CA GLY A 77 -16.70 26.52 22.69
C GLY A 77 -16.06 25.58 21.66
N LYS A 78 -16.92 24.78 21.02
CA LYS A 78 -16.47 23.73 20.10
C LYS A 78 -15.83 24.33 18.83
N PRO A 79 -14.62 23.90 18.44
CA PRO A 79 -14.04 24.28 17.16
C PRO A 79 -14.94 23.91 15.97
N LEU A 80 -14.98 24.76 14.95
CA LEU A 80 -15.59 24.47 13.65
C LEU A 80 -14.80 23.40 12.88
N GLN A 81 -13.49 23.36 13.10
CA GLN A 81 -12.58 22.38 12.54
C GLN A 81 -11.51 22.05 13.59
N SER A 82 -11.16 20.78 13.69
CA SER A 82 -10.10 20.28 14.57
C SER A 82 -9.34 19.19 13.83
N MET A 83 -8.02 19.34 13.73
CA MET A 83 -7.12 18.35 13.15
C MET A 83 -5.87 18.26 14.00
N THR A 84 -5.30 17.07 14.15
CA THR A 84 -3.92 16.96 14.65
C THR A 84 -2.96 17.63 13.66
N LEU A 85 -1.77 18.02 14.11
CA LEU A 85 -0.76 18.57 13.20
C LEU A 85 -0.34 17.59 12.10
N ILE A 86 -0.38 16.29 12.38
CA ILE A 86 -0.10 15.26 11.37
C ILE A 86 -1.19 15.27 10.30
N GLU A 87 -2.47 15.30 10.69
CA GLU A 87 -3.58 15.40 9.73
C GLU A 87 -3.50 16.70 8.91
N LEU A 88 -3.20 17.82 9.57
CA LEU A 88 -3.05 19.11 8.90
C LEU A 88 -1.90 19.07 7.88
N LEU A 89 -0.76 18.47 8.21
CA LEU A 89 0.36 18.29 7.28
C LEU A 89 -0.06 17.46 6.05
N MET A 90 -0.85 16.41 6.24
CA MET A 90 -1.30 15.55 5.13
C MET A 90 -2.35 16.19 4.25
N GLN A 91 -3.26 16.98 4.84
CA GLN A 91 -4.40 17.57 4.13
C GLN A 91 -4.09 18.97 3.58
N ASN A 92 -3.06 19.62 4.10
CA ASN A 92 -2.78 21.05 3.95
C ASN A 92 -3.88 21.96 4.53
N PHE A 93 -3.54 23.24 4.72
CA PHE A 93 -4.55 24.28 4.91
C PHE A 93 -5.45 24.35 3.67
N ASN A 94 -6.73 24.71 3.84
CA ASN A 94 -7.63 24.88 2.70
C ASN A 94 -7.22 26.10 1.84
N ALA A 95 -7.74 26.19 0.62
CA ALA A 95 -7.34 27.24 -0.32
C ALA A 95 -7.56 28.67 0.23
N HIS A 96 -8.68 28.91 0.92
CA HIS A 96 -8.97 30.21 1.50
C HIS A 96 -7.95 30.59 2.58
N ASP A 97 -7.55 29.66 3.44
CA ASP A 97 -6.55 29.86 4.49
C ASP A 97 -5.14 30.11 3.96
N GLN A 98 -4.83 29.56 2.78
CA GLN A 98 -3.56 29.84 2.11
C GLN A 98 -3.53 31.27 1.54
N GLU A 99 -4.67 31.80 1.11
CA GLU A 99 -4.81 33.17 0.57
C GLU A 99 -4.94 34.22 1.69
N ALA A 100 -5.81 33.98 2.67
CA ALA A 100 -6.10 34.87 3.80
C ALA A 100 -5.33 34.45 5.07
N SER A 101 -4.00 34.31 4.93
CA SER A 101 -3.16 33.76 6.01
C SER A 101 -3.15 34.62 7.29
N ASP A 102 -3.46 35.91 7.20
CA ASP A 102 -3.58 36.81 8.34
C ASP A 102 -4.77 36.46 9.25
N GLU A 103 -5.85 35.92 8.69
CA GLU A 103 -7.02 35.47 9.45
C GLU A 103 -6.75 34.20 10.27
N LEU A 104 -5.70 33.43 9.93
CA LEU A 104 -5.41 32.17 10.63
C LEU A 104 -5.15 32.35 12.12
N SER A 105 -4.46 33.42 12.53
CA SER A 105 -4.24 33.70 13.96
C SER A 105 -5.48 34.26 14.65
N LEU A 106 -6.36 34.90 13.89
CA LEU A 106 -7.60 35.47 14.41
C LEU A 106 -8.64 34.39 14.66
N TYR A 107 -8.77 33.41 13.76
CA TYR A 107 -9.80 32.37 13.85
C TYR A 107 -9.24 30.98 14.18
N GLY A 108 -7.99 30.89 14.59
CA GLY A 108 -7.42 29.61 14.97
C GLY A 108 -6.10 29.71 15.71
N GLY A 109 -5.65 28.55 16.18
CA GLY A 109 -4.43 28.39 16.93
C GLY A 109 -4.07 26.92 17.10
N PHE A 110 -2.88 26.69 17.65
CA PHE A 110 -2.42 25.36 18.00
C PHE A 110 -2.58 25.12 19.50
N TYR A 111 -3.13 23.97 19.88
CA TYR A 111 -3.45 23.65 21.26
C TYR A 111 -3.10 22.19 21.60
N THR A 112 -2.80 21.91 22.86
CA THR A 112 -2.58 20.53 23.35
C THR A 112 -3.88 19.81 23.69
N ASP A 113 -4.96 20.55 23.90
CA ASP A 113 -6.28 19.99 24.19
C ASP A 113 -7.09 19.75 22.93
N GLY A 114 -7.84 18.64 22.91
CA GLY A 114 -8.68 18.24 21.79
C GLY A 114 -9.98 19.04 21.65
N PRO A 115 -10.82 18.72 20.66
CA PRO A 115 -12.01 19.52 20.30
C PRO A 115 -13.14 19.53 21.34
N ASP A 116 -13.10 18.62 22.32
CA ASP A 116 -14.08 18.55 23.41
C ASP A 116 -13.75 19.51 24.56
N HIS A 117 -12.61 20.19 24.49
CA HIS A 117 -12.25 21.23 25.45
C HIS A 117 -13.03 22.52 25.19
N GLU A 118 -13.32 23.30 26.24
CA GLU A 118 -14.23 24.45 26.15
C GLU A 118 -13.50 25.79 26.02
N VAL A 119 -12.27 25.92 26.52
CA VAL A 119 -11.54 27.21 26.57
C VAL A 119 -10.12 27.06 26.03
N PHE A 120 -9.82 27.76 24.96
CA PHE A 120 -8.53 27.69 24.28
C PHE A 120 -7.79 29.01 24.48
N ASP A 121 -6.83 29.01 25.40
CA ASP A 121 -6.12 30.19 25.90
C ASP A 121 -4.65 29.88 26.22
N GLU A 122 -3.96 30.77 26.96
CA GLU A 122 -2.53 30.63 27.26
C GLU A 122 -2.16 29.34 28.02
N ARG A 123 -3.14 28.62 28.59
CA ARG A 123 -2.91 27.45 29.44
C ARG A 123 -2.72 26.16 28.65
N ASN A 124 -3.28 26.10 27.44
CA ASN A 124 -3.22 24.94 26.55
C ASN A 124 -2.71 25.28 25.14
N GLU A 125 -2.30 26.53 24.89
CA GLU A 125 -1.71 26.92 23.62
C GLU A 125 -0.34 26.28 23.39
N VAL A 126 -0.07 26.01 22.12
CA VAL A 126 1.26 25.74 21.59
C VAL A 126 1.80 27.05 21.02
N PRO A 127 2.97 27.54 21.47
CA PRO A 127 3.49 28.85 21.11
C PRO A 127 4.12 28.85 19.71
N MET A 128 3.27 28.72 18.69
CA MET A 128 3.61 28.77 17.27
C MET A 128 2.50 29.49 16.51
N LEU A 129 2.86 30.38 15.59
CA LEU A 129 1.87 31.04 14.75
C LEU A 129 1.43 30.09 13.62
N PRO A 130 0.13 30.05 13.26
CA PRO A 130 -0.36 29.25 12.13
C PRO A 130 0.35 29.57 10.81
N GLN A 131 0.67 30.84 10.57
CA GLN A 131 1.39 31.30 9.38
C GLN A 131 2.81 30.73 9.31
N THR A 132 3.45 30.51 10.46
CA THR A 132 4.77 29.87 10.53
C THR A 132 4.70 28.44 10.00
N LEU A 133 3.70 27.66 10.41
CA LEU A 133 3.51 26.31 9.90
C LEU A 133 3.14 26.32 8.41
N LEU A 134 2.25 27.23 7.99
CA LEU A 134 1.89 27.39 6.58
C LEU A 134 3.14 27.66 5.72
N ALA A 135 4.03 28.55 6.15
CA ALA A 135 5.28 28.86 5.46
C ALA A 135 6.23 27.64 5.39
N GLU A 136 6.37 26.88 6.48
CA GLU A 136 7.16 25.64 6.49
C GLU A 136 6.59 24.62 5.48
N MET A 137 5.26 24.44 5.46
CA MET A 137 4.58 23.52 4.55
C MET A 137 4.78 23.89 3.08
N TRP A 138 4.80 25.19 2.74
CA TRP A 138 5.12 25.66 1.39
C TRP A 138 6.53 25.28 0.92
N THR A 139 7.49 25.23 1.84
CA THR A 139 8.88 24.84 1.52
C THR A 139 9.11 23.33 1.56
N LEU A 140 8.20 22.61 2.22
CA LEU A 140 8.30 21.18 2.47
C LEU A 140 7.73 20.37 1.31
N ASP A 141 8.61 19.72 0.55
CA ASP A 141 8.20 18.69 -0.40
C ASP A 141 8.07 17.32 0.31
N PHE A 142 6.97 17.15 1.05
CA PHE A 142 6.69 15.93 1.80
C PHE A 142 6.55 14.70 0.88
N SER A 143 5.91 14.88 -0.29
CA SER A 143 5.74 13.81 -1.28
C SER A 143 7.08 13.29 -1.78
N SER A 144 8.01 14.17 -2.15
CA SER A 144 9.34 13.75 -2.58
C SER A 144 10.17 13.15 -1.45
N LEU A 145 10.00 13.62 -0.21
CA LEU A 145 10.67 13.01 0.96
C LEU A 145 10.22 11.56 1.15
N TYR A 146 8.92 11.30 1.11
CA TYR A 146 8.36 9.96 1.25
C TYR A 146 8.75 9.08 0.05
N THR A 147 8.63 9.59 -1.17
CA THR A 147 9.00 8.89 -2.41
C THR A 147 10.46 8.42 -2.36
N ARG A 148 11.41 9.29 -2.01
CA ARG A 148 12.83 8.90 -1.87
C ARG A 148 13.06 7.84 -0.80
N ARG A 149 12.29 7.89 0.30
CA ARG A 149 12.39 6.87 1.37
C ARG A 149 11.89 5.52 0.86
N MET A 150 10.80 5.52 0.11
CA MET A 150 10.22 4.33 -0.52
C MET A 150 11.16 3.74 -1.58
N GLU A 151 11.75 4.56 -2.45
CA GLU A 151 12.74 4.13 -3.44
C GLU A 151 13.95 3.45 -2.79
N ARG A 152 14.50 4.05 -1.73
CA ARG A 152 15.60 3.44 -0.97
C ARG A 152 15.19 2.10 -0.36
N PHE A 153 14.02 2.02 0.26
CA PHE A 153 13.51 0.77 0.80
C PHE A 153 13.49 -0.32 -0.27
N TRP A 154 12.89 -0.04 -1.43
CA TRP A 154 12.79 -1.01 -2.53
C TRP A 154 14.15 -1.40 -3.12
N SER A 155 15.07 -0.45 -3.24
CA SER A 155 16.44 -0.73 -3.69
C SER A 155 17.15 -1.74 -2.78
N SER A 156 16.86 -1.72 -1.47
CA SER A 156 17.48 -2.62 -0.49
C SER A 156 16.69 -3.90 -0.21
N HIS A 157 15.38 -3.93 -0.52
CA HIS A 157 14.49 -5.01 -0.09
C HIS A 157 13.77 -5.75 -1.22
N SER A 158 13.92 -5.34 -2.49
CA SER A 158 13.25 -5.98 -3.63
C SER A 158 13.54 -7.50 -3.75
N GLU A 159 14.77 -7.94 -3.54
CA GLU A 159 15.11 -9.37 -3.54
C GLU A 159 14.45 -10.12 -2.38
N ASN A 160 14.50 -9.55 -1.17
CA ASN A 160 13.83 -10.13 0.00
C ASN A 160 12.32 -10.25 -0.23
N PHE A 161 11.72 -9.25 -0.87
CA PHE A 161 10.32 -9.29 -1.25
C PHE A 161 10.01 -10.46 -2.19
N CYS A 162 10.79 -10.65 -3.27
CA CYS A 162 10.63 -11.79 -4.17
C CYS A 162 10.65 -13.13 -3.45
N ILE A 163 11.61 -13.30 -2.53
CA ILE A 163 11.76 -14.53 -1.75
C ILE A 163 10.52 -14.76 -0.88
N LEU A 164 10.06 -13.73 -0.16
CA LEU A 164 8.88 -13.80 0.70
C LEU A 164 7.61 -14.06 -0.11
N ALA A 165 7.46 -13.43 -1.27
CA ALA A 165 6.34 -13.61 -2.18
C ALA A 165 6.26 -15.04 -2.73
N LYS A 166 7.40 -15.61 -3.18
CA LYS A 166 7.49 -17.01 -3.62
C LYS A 166 7.16 -17.98 -2.47
N ALA A 167 7.67 -17.72 -1.26
CA ALA A 167 7.34 -18.53 -0.09
C ALA A 167 5.84 -18.47 0.24
N HIS A 168 5.25 -17.28 0.23
CA HIS A 168 3.82 -17.08 0.45
C HIS A 168 2.98 -17.83 -0.59
N TYR A 169 3.36 -17.73 -1.86
CA TYR A 169 2.72 -18.42 -2.97
C TYR A 169 2.70 -19.95 -2.77
N LEU A 170 3.83 -20.55 -2.41
CA LEU A 170 3.91 -22.00 -2.16
C LEU A 170 3.06 -22.43 -0.96
N VAL A 171 3.05 -21.63 0.11
CA VAL A 171 2.20 -21.88 1.28
C VAL A 171 0.72 -21.80 0.90
N ALA A 172 0.33 -20.81 0.09
CA ALA A 172 -1.02 -20.67 -0.42
C ALA A 172 -1.42 -21.89 -1.28
N ALA A 173 -0.56 -22.33 -2.20
CA ALA A 173 -0.83 -23.49 -3.05
C ALA A 173 -1.00 -24.77 -2.21
N GLY A 174 -0.13 -24.98 -1.22
CA GLY A 174 -0.21 -26.13 -0.32
C GLY A 174 -1.47 -26.10 0.57
N ASN A 175 -1.91 -24.92 1.00
CA ASN A 175 -3.18 -24.74 1.71
C ASN A 175 -4.38 -25.11 0.83
N CYS A 176 -4.41 -24.66 -0.41
CA CYS A 176 -5.49 -24.99 -1.35
C CYS A 176 -5.53 -26.48 -1.68
N LEU A 177 -4.37 -27.13 -1.86
CA LEU A 177 -4.31 -28.58 -2.03
C LEU A 177 -4.92 -29.32 -0.83
N ARG A 178 -4.52 -28.95 0.40
CA ARG A 178 -5.08 -29.55 1.63
C ARG A 178 -6.59 -29.36 1.78
N LYS A 179 -7.12 -28.23 1.30
CA LYS A 179 -8.55 -27.92 1.31
C LYS A 179 -9.33 -28.52 0.12
N GLY A 180 -8.66 -29.21 -0.80
CA GLY A 180 -9.28 -29.73 -2.02
C GLY A 180 -9.67 -28.65 -3.04
N GLN A 181 -9.17 -27.42 -2.90
CA GLN A 181 -9.41 -26.29 -3.80
C GLN A 181 -8.48 -26.31 -5.03
N LEU A 182 -7.41 -27.10 -4.96
CA LEU A 182 -6.46 -27.36 -6.05
C LEU A 182 -6.31 -28.88 -6.16
N SER A 183 -6.40 -29.41 -7.38
CA SER A 183 -6.11 -30.83 -7.63
C SER A 183 -4.61 -31.11 -7.43
N PRO A 184 -4.20 -32.37 -7.15
CA PRO A 184 -2.79 -32.72 -7.07
C PRO A 184 -2.00 -32.40 -8.34
N ASP A 185 -2.63 -32.50 -9.52
CA ASP A 185 -1.99 -32.21 -10.79
C ASP A 185 -1.87 -30.70 -11.03
N ASP A 186 -2.92 -29.92 -10.77
CA ASP A 186 -2.85 -28.45 -10.85
C ASP A 186 -1.80 -27.92 -9.86
N PHE A 187 -1.74 -28.47 -8.64
CA PHE A 187 -0.73 -28.13 -7.65
C PHE A 187 0.69 -28.33 -8.19
N LYS A 188 0.97 -29.45 -8.87
CA LYS A 188 2.29 -29.70 -9.48
C LYS A 188 2.60 -28.69 -10.58
N HIS A 189 1.61 -28.34 -11.40
CA HIS A 189 1.81 -27.38 -12.49
C HIS A 189 2.08 -25.96 -11.98
N VAL A 190 1.25 -25.47 -11.06
CA VAL A 190 1.36 -24.09 -10.56
C VAL A 190 2.57 -23.88 -9.65
N THR A 191 3.19 -24.94 -9.11
CA THR A 191 4.39 -24.82 -8.26
C THR A 191 5.70 -24.94 -9.04
N ARG A 192 5.70 -25.50 -10.26
CA ARG A 192 6.91 -25.83 -11.03
C ARG A 192 7.76 -24.64 -11.47
N PHE A 193 7.17 -23.45 -11.60
CA PHE A 193 7.96 -22.23 -11.91
C PHE A 193 8.64 -21.63 -10.68
N VAL A 194 8.31 -22.08 -9.47
CA VAL A 194 8.90 -21.59 -8.21
C VAL A 194 9.88 -22.60 -7.62
N VAL A 195 9.56 -23.90 -7.71
CA VAL A 195 10.41 -25.00 -7.19
C VAL A 195 10.48 -26.16 -8.17
N THR A 196 11.62 -26.85 -8.21
CA THR A 196 11.86 -28.00 -9.10
C THR A 196 11.04 -29.23 -8.71
N ASP A 197 10.92 -29.49 -7.41
CA ASP A 197 10.15 -30.61 -6.86
C ASP A 197 9.27 -30.10 -5.71
N PRO A 198 7.93 -30.02 -5.90
CA PRO A 198 7.02 -29.54 -4.87
C PRO A 198 6.82 -30.51 -3.70
N SER A 199 7.33 -31.74 -3.79
CA SER A 199 7.33 -32.70 -2.67
C SER A 199 8.44 -32.45 -1.65
N GLN A 200 9.46 -31.67 -2.01
CA GLN A 200 10.59 -31.34 -1.14
C GLN A 200 10.36 -30.00 -0.42
N PRO A 201 10.86 -29.84 0.82
CA PRO A 201 10.85 -28.54 1.49
C PRO A 201 11.59 -27.48 0.66
N ALA A 202 10.94 -26.34 0.43
CA ALA A 202 11.57 -25.23 -0.28
C ALA A 202 12.77 -24.69 0.53
N THR A 203 13.93 -24.62 -0.11
CA THR A 203 15.13 -24.00 0.47
C THR A 203 15.17 -22.51 0.13
N LEU A 204 15.88 -21.73 0.94
CA LEU A 204 16.09 -20.31 0.66
C LEU A 204 16.81 -20.09 -0.67
N LYS A 205 17.73 -20.99 -1.00
CA LYS A 205 18.43 -20.95 -2.28
C LYS A 205 17.44 -21.10 -3.43
N ALA A 206 16.55 -22.10 -3.38
CA ALA A 206 15.54 -22.32 -4.40
C ALA A 206 14.58 -21.13 -4.56
N LEU A 207 14.20 -20.47 -3.44
CA LEU A 207 13.35 -19.28 -3.49
C LEU A 207 14.06 -18.06 -4.10
N ARG A 208 15.38 -17.95 -3.92
CA ARG A 208 16.16 -16.86 -4.52
C ARG A 208 16.36 -17.05 -6.01
N ASP A 209 16.65 -18.28 -6.43
CA ASP A 209 16.99 -18.58 -7.82
C ASP A 209 15.83 -18.22 -8.78
N SER A 210 16.18 -17.79 -9.99
CA SER A 210 15.21 -17.36 -11.01
C SER A 210 14.29 -18.51 -11.45
N PRO A 211 13.06 -18.19 -11.91
CA PRO A 211 12.13 -19.20 -12.37
C PRO A 211 12.74 -20.07 -13.47
N LEU A 212 12.58 -21.38 -13.35
CA LEU A 212 12.94 -22.33 -14.41
C LEU A 212 12.00 -22.11 -15.60
N VAL A 213 12.57 -21.87 -16.79
CA VAL A 213 11.79 -21.91 -18.04
C VAL A 213 11.20 -23.30 -18.14
N THR A 214 9.88 -23.35 -18.02
CA THR A 214 9.15 -24.60 -17.91
C THR A 214 8.34 -24.77 -19.21
N PRO A 215 8.67 -25.74 -20.07
CA PRO A 215 7.91 -25.97 -21.30
C PRO A 215 6.42 -26.18 -20.99
N GLY A 216 5.56 -25.46 -21.73
CA GLY A 216 4.11 -25.51 -21.58
C GLY A 216 3.55 -24.77 -20.35
N LEU A 217 4.35 -23.98 -19.64
CA LEU A 217 3.90 -23.12 -18.55
C LEU A 217 4.27 -21.68 -18.83
N SER A 218 3.29 -20.79 -18.88
CA SER A 218 3.53 -19.35 -18.94
C SER A 218 2.89 -18.63 -17.77
N VAL A 219 3.58 -17.63 -17.24
CA VAL A 219 3.12 -16.83 -16.11
C VAL A 219 3.13 -15.37 -16.54
N HIS A 220 1.99 -14.73 -16.40
CA HIS A 220 1.75 -13.35 -16.76
C HIS A 220 1.08 -12.63 -15.59
N THR A 221 1.24 -11.32 -15.49
CA THR A 221 0.31 -10.48 -14.75
C THR A 221 -1.02 -10.52 -15.49
N LEU A 222 -2.12 -10.64 -14.75
CA LEU A 222 -3.43 -10.52 -15.36
C LEU A 222 -3.59 -9.12 -15.93
N ASP A 223 -3.93 -9.02 -17.21
CA ASP A 223 -4.22 -7.77 -17.90
C ASP A 223 -5.61 -7.82 -18.57
N ILE A 224 -6.21 -6.64 -18.72
CA ILE A 224 -7.43 -6.43 -19.50
C ILE A 224 -7.15 -5.26 -20.43
N ASN A 225 -7.13 -5.52 -21.74
CA ASN A 225 -6.79 -4.54 -22.77
C ASN A 225 -5.46 -3.80 -22.51
N GLY A 226 -4.46 -4.50 -21.99
CA GLY A 226 -3.16 -3.91 -21.67
C GLY A 226 -3.07 -3.21 -20.31
N VAL A 227 -4.19 -2.98 -19.62
CA VAL A 227 -4.20 -2.52 -18.23
C VAL A 227 -3.87 -3.69 -17.32
N LYS A 228 -2.69 -3.65 -16.69
CA LYS A 228 -2.18 -4.73 -15.85
C LYS A 228 -2.69 -4.60 -14.41
N THR A 229 -3.06 -5.73 -13.82
CA THR A 229 -3.28 -5.79 -12.36
C THR A 229 -1.98 -5.57 -11.61
N TYR A 230 -2.05 -4.99 -10.41
CA TYR A 230 -0.88 -4.84 -9.58
C TYR A 230 -0.65 -6.02 -8.66
N ASP A 231 -1.53 -7.01 -8.50
CA ASP A 231 -1.37 -8.08 -7.49
C ASP A 231 -1.82 -9.48 -7.96
N MET A 232 -2.25 -9.63 -9.22
CA MET A 232 -2.78 -10.89 -9.74
C MET A 232 -1.89 -11.49 -10.82
N LEU A 233 -1.76 -12.81 -10.79
CA LEU A 233 -1.06 -13.56 -11.83
C LEU A 233 -2.05 -14.45 -12.60
N ARG A 234 -1.87 -14.50 -13.92
CA ARG A 234 -2.46 -15.46 -14.85
C ARG A 234 -1.39 -16.50 -15.20
N ILE A 235 -1.69 -17.76 -14.91
CA ILE A 235 -0.81 -18.89 -15.15
C ILE A 235 -1.49 -19.78 -16.19
N VAL A 236 -0.83 -20.03 -17.31
CA VAL A 236 -1.33 -20.89 -18.39
C VAL A 236 -0.55 -22.20 -18.38
N ILE A 237 -1.27 -23.32 -18.30
CA ILE A 237 -0.72 -24.68 -18.16
C ILE A 237 -0.78 -25.43 -19.50
N ALA A 238 0.00 -26.51 -19.61
CA ALA A 238 0.20 -27.35 -20.79
C ALA A 238 -1.05 -28.19 -21.13
N ASP A 239 -2.09 -27.51 -21.60
CA ASP A 239 -3.39 -28.02 -22.07
C ASP A 239 -4.38 -26.86 -22.36
N GLY A 240 -3.98 -25.61 -22.08
CA GLY A 240 -4.82 -24.43 -22.25
C GLY A 240 -5.60 -24.06 -20.98
N ARG A 241 -5.49 -24.84 -19.89
CA ARG A 241 -6.07 -24.48 -18.60
C ARG A 241 -5.39 -23.25 -18.03
N GLU A 242 -6.19 -22.45 -17.33
CA GLU A 242 -5.75 -21.20 -16.76
C GLU A 242 -5.96 -21.15 -15.27
N VAL A 243 -5.00 -20.57 -14.56
CA VAL A 243 -5.07 -20.37 -13.13
C VAL A 243 -4.83 -18.91 -12.80
N ILE A 244 -5.77 -18.31 -12.08
CA ILE A 244 -5.61 -16.99 -11.51
C ILE A 244 -5.13 -17.13 -10.07
N TYR A 245 -3.99 -16.51 -9.77
CA TYR A 245 -3.48 -16.37 -8.42
C TYR A 245 -3.81 -14.99 -7.85
N ARG A 246 -4.44 -14.98 -6.68
CA ARG A 246 -4.82 -13.79 -5.89
C ARG A 246 -4.30 -13.95 -4.46
N PRO A 247 -3.24 -13.24 -4.05
CA PRO A 247 -2.61 -13.46 -2.74
C PRO A 247 -3.57 -13.27 -1.56
N ASP A 248 -4.49 -12.31 -1.65
CA ASP A 248 -5.41 -11.90 -0.58
C ASP A 248 -6.80 -12.57 -0.63
N ALA A 249 -7.05 -13.49 -1.57
CA ALA A 249 -8.35 -14.15 -1.68
C ALA A 249 -8.50 -15.32 -0.69
N GLU A 250 -9.73 -15.62 -0.26
CA GLU A 250 -10.03 -16.82 0.56
C GLU A 250 -9.62 -18.13 -0.15
N GLN A 251 -9.80 -18.15 -1.46
CA GLN A 251 -9.27 -19.14 -2.37
C GLN A 251 -8.24 -18.45 -3.29
N PRO A 252 -6.93 -18.47 -2.92
CA PRO A 252 -5.89 -17.79 -3.69
C PRO A 252 -5.70 -18.31 -5.11
N PHE A 253 -6.09 -19.55 -5.40
CA PHE A 253 -5.95 -20.18 -6.71
C PHE A 253 -7.32 -20.51 -7.28
N GLN A 254 -7.62 -19.92 -8.42
CA GLN A 254 -8.83 -20.20 -9.16
C GLN A 254 -8.49 -20.80 -10.52
N VAL A 255 -8.94 -22.04 -10.74
CA VAL A 255 -8.64 -22.84 -11.94
C VAL A 255 -9.80 -22.74 -12.93
N PHE A 256 -9.47 -22.63 -14.20
CA PHE A 256 -10.39 -22.53 -15.32
C PHE A 256 -9.98 -23.51 -16.41
N GLU A 257 -10.97 -24.12 -17.07
CA GLU A 257 -10.76 -25.08 -18.16
C GLU A 257 -9.99 -24.48 -19.35
N ASN A 258 -10.19 -23.18 -19.60
CA ASN A 258 -9.56 -22.44 -20.68
C ASN A 258 -9.77 -20.92 -20.52
N GLU A 259 -9.13 -20.16 -21.41
CA GLU A 259 -9.28 -18.71 -21.53
C GLU A 259 -10.74 -18.24 -21.57
N ARG A 260 -11.61 -18.94 -22.29
CA ARG A 260 -13.03 -18.59 -22.41
C ARG A 260 -13.76 -18.71 -21.07
N ALA A 261 -13.44 -19.74 -20.27
CA ALA A 261 -14.01 -19.90 -18.94
C ALA A 261 -13.53 -18.80 -17.99
N LEU A 262 -12.24 -18.44 -18.03
CA LEU A 262 -11.71 -17.29 -17.30
C LEU A 262 -12.42 -15.98 -17.69
N TYR A 263 -12.54 -15.72 -18.99
CA TYR A 263 -13.19 -14.52 -19.51
C TYR A 263 -14.64 -14.41 -19.04
N ASN A 264 -15.41 -15.50 -19.11
CA ASN A 264 -16.79 -15.52 -18.62
C ASN A 264 -16.86 -15.25 -17.11
N TRP A 265 -15.92 -15.80 -16.33
CA TRP A 265 -15.85 -15.52 -14.90
C TRP A 265 -15.55 -14.05 -14.61
N LEU A 266 -14.61 -13.44 -15.33
CA LEU A 266 -14.31 -12.00 -15.20
C LEU A 266 -15.54 -11.13 -15.48
N LYS A 267 -16.32 -11.45 -16.52
CA LYS A 267 -17.58 -10.74 -16.81
C LYS A 267 -18.56 -10.81 -15.65
N VAL A 268 -18.70 -11.98 -15.03
CA VAL A 268 -19.56 -12.15 -13.85
C VAL A 268 -19.06 -11.32 -12.66
N GLN A 269 -17.74 -11.22 -12.46
CA GLN A 269 -17.18 -10.37 -11.40
C GLN A 269 -17.48 -8.88 -11.63
N PHE A 270 -17.29 -8.38 -12.86
CA PHE A 270 -17.56 -6.97 -13.19
C PHE A 270 -19.05 -6.61 -13.24
N ALA A 271 -19.93 -7.59 -13.45
CA ALA A 271 -21.37 -7.38 -13.37
C ALA A 271 -21.87 -7.15 -11.92
N SER A 272 -21.12 -7.63 -10.91
CA SER A 272 -21.42 -7.38 -9.50
C SER A 272 -20.84 -6.03 -9.08
N GLU A 273 -21.64 -5.19 -8.40
CA GLU A 273 -21.16 -3.88 -7.94
C GLU A 273 -20.00 -4.01 -6.93
N GLN A 274 -20.14 -4.93 -5.97
CA GLN A 274 -19.14 -5.13 -4.92
C GLN A 274 -17.88 -5.82 -5.46
N ALA A 275 -18.05 -6.92 -6.20
CA ALA A 275 -16.90 -7.66 -6.74
C ALA A 275 -16.21 -6.87 -7.85
N GLY A 276 -16.97 -6.12 -8.66
CA GLY A 276 -16.47 -5.20 -9.67
C GLY A 276 -15.63 -4.09 -9.04
N LYS A 277 -16.13 -3.40 -8.01
CA LYS A 277 -15.33 -2.37 -7.29
C LYS A 277 -14.05 -2.93 -6.70
N ALA A 278 -14.11 -4.11 -6.07
CA ALA A 278 -12.94 -4.76 -5.50
C ALA A 278 -11.91 -5.12 -6.59
N LEU A 279 -12.38 -5.71 -7.71
CA LEU A 279 -11.52 -6.09 -8.82
C LEU A 279 -10.93 -4.86 -9.53
N THR A 280 -11.71 -3.79 -9.74
CA THR A 280 -11.22 -2.50 -10.28
C THR A 280 -10.10 -1.91 -9.42
N GLY A 281 -10.21 -2.04 -8.09
CA GLY A 281 -9.14 -1.63 -7.17
C GLY A 281 -7.80 -2.28 -7.52
N ASN A 282 -7.81 -3.55 -7.93
CA ASN A 282 -6.64 -4.35 -8.31
C ASN A 282 -5.96 -3.90 -9.61
N PHE A 283 -6.66 -3.16 -10.48
CA PHE A 283 -6.08 -2.58 -11.69
C PHE A 283 -5.56 -1.16 -11.43
N LEU A 284 -6.37 -0.32 -10.77
CA LEU A 284 -6.08 1.12 -10.67
C LEU A 284 -4.94 1.48 -9.71
N ARG A 285 -4.57 0.59 -8.77
CA ARG A 285 -3.43 0.83 -7.87
C ARG A 285 -2.06 0.65 -8.54
N GLY A 286 -2.00 0.00 -9.70
CA GLY A 286 -0.78 -0.18 -10.50
C GLY A 286 -0.44 1.00 -11.41
N GLU A 287 -1.44 1.84 -11.72
CA GLU A 287 -1.35 2.99 -12.63
C GLU A 287 -1.86 4.27 -11.96
N ALA A 288 -1.37 4.59 -10.76
CA ALA A 288 -1.61 5.92 -10.20
C ALA A 288 -0.83 6.96 -11.02
N ALA A 289 -1.49 7.52 -12.05
CA ALA A 289 -1.50 8.94 -12.45
C ALA A 289 -1.48 9.21 -13.98
N ARG A 290 -2.40 8.62 -14.75
CA ARG A 290 -3.01 9.35 -15.88
C ARG A 290 -4.52 9.28 -15.80
N THR A 291 -5.15 10.44 -15.66
CA THR A 291 -6.60 10.64 -15.60
C THR A 291 -7.31 10.01 -16.81
N GLN A 292 -6.61 9.86 -17.94
CA GLN A 292 -7.09 9.22 -19.17
C GLN A 292 -7.37 7.71 -19.03
N ASP A 293 -6.51 6.96 -18.34
CA ASP A 293 -6.61 5.49 -18.28
C ASP A 293 -7.72 5.07 -17.31
N SER A 294 -7.97 5.83 -16.25
CA SER A 294 -9.09 5.61 -15.33
C SER A 294 -10.47 5.78 -15.99
N VAL A 295 -10.57 6.69 -16.97
CA VAL A 295 -11.80 6.92 -17.75
C VAL A 295 -11.96 5.84 -18.82
N SER A 296 -10.87 5.41 -19.48
CA SER A 296 -10.86 4.27 -20.41
C SER A 296 -11.27 2.98 -19.71
N PHE A 297 -10.64 2.66 -18.57
CA PHE A 297 -10.96 1.47 -17.79
C PHE A 297 -12.41 1.48 -17.27
N ARG A 298 -12.96 2.66 -16.90
CA ARG A 298 -14.36 2.79 -16.50
C ARG A 298 -15.32 2.60 -17.68
N ALA A 299 -14.98 3.07 -18.87
CA ALA A 299 -15.75 2.80 -20.09
C ALA A 299 -15.67 1.31 -20.50
N GLU A 300 -14.51 0.68 -20.30
CA GLU A 300 -14.24 -0.70 -20.70
C GLU A 300 -14.82 -1.73 -19.73
N SER A 301 -14.76 -1.49 -18.42
CA SER A 301 -15.47 -2.29 -17.41
C SER A 301 -16.98 -2.26 -17.67
N VAL A 302 -17.53 -1.10 -18.06
CA VAL A 302 -18.93 -0.98 -18.51
C VAL A 302 -19.18 -1.75 -19.81
N ASN A 303 -18.24 -1.78 -20.76
CA ASN A 303 -18.34 -2.61 -21.97
C ASN A 303 -18.29 -4.12 -21.65
N CYS A 304 -17.42 -4.55 -20.74
CA CYS A 304 -17.30 -5.94 -20.31
C CYS A 304 -18.63 -6.43 -19.67
N SER A 305 -19.30 -5.55 -18.94
CA SER A 305 -20.64 -5.78 -18.38
C SER A 305 -21.79 -5.72 -19.40
N ARG A 306 -21.58 -5.16 -20.60
CA ARG A 306 -22.64 -4.93 -21.63
C ARG A 306 -22.48 -5.70 -22.94
N MET A 307 -21.38 -6.43 -23.16
CA MET A 307 -21.15 -7.13 -24.44
C MET A 307 -21.96 -8.43 -24.58
N THR A 308 -23.04 -8.37 -25.36
CA THR A 308 -23.58 -9.50 -26.14
C THR A 308 -23.05 -9.39 -27.59
N GLY A 309 -21.95 -10.10 -27.91
CA GLY A 309 -21.58 -10.36 -29.33
C GLY A 309 -20.30 -9.74 -29.90
N VAL A 310 -19.22 -9.54 -29.13
CA VAL A 310 -17.91 -9.10 -29.68
C VAL A 310 -16.97 -10.32 -29.86
N PRO A 311 -16.28 -10.45 -31.01
CA PRO A 311 -15.40 -11.59 -31.28
C PRO A 311 -14.15 -11.59 -30.38
N MET A 312 -13.72 -12.79 -30.02
CA MET A 312 -12.67 -13.12 -29.04
C MET A 312 -11.23 -12.72 -29.46
N SER A 313 -11.06 -12.13 -30.65
CA SER A 313 -9.75 -11.88 -31.29
C SER A 313 -9.05 -10.58 -30.86
N ASP A 314 -9.70 -9.71 -30.09
CA ASP A 314 -9.15 -8.40 -29.72
C ASP A 314 -8.39 -8.38 -28.38
N LEU A 315 -8.27 -9.53 -27.69
CA LEU A 315 -7.34 -9.72 -26.57
C LEU A 315 -5.94 -10.04 -27.12
N SER A 316 -5.25 -9.02 -27.65
CA SER A 316 -3.92 -9.16 -28.25
C SER A 316 -2.81 -9.20 -27.20
N ILE A 317 -2.05 -10.31 -27.20
CA ILE A 317 -0.89 -10.61 -26.34
C ILE A 317 0.36 -9.93 -26.91
N ASN A 318 1.04 -9.09 -26.13
CA ASN A 318 2.36 -8.59 -26.48
C ASN A 318 3.46 -9.37 -25.73
N PRO A 319 4.34 -10.13 -26.41
CA PRO A 319 5.41 -10.88 -25.78
C PRO A 319 6.65 -10.00 -25.63
N GLY A 320 6.85 -9.40 -24.46
CA GLY A 320 8.02 -8.55 -24.22
C GLY A 320 8.37 -8.35 -22.75
N HIS A 321 9.51 -8.92 -22.36
CA HIS A 321 10.31 -8.71 -21.14
C HIS A 321 9.79 -9.20 -19.76
N PRO A 322 10.68 -9.81 -18.94
CA PRO A 322 10.33 -10.31 -17.61
C PRO A 322 10.42 -9.18 -16.57
N SER A 323 9.29 -8.69 -16.10
CA SER A 323 9.21 -7.73 -14.98
C SER A 323 8.11 -8.09 -13.97
N TRP A 324 8.05 -9.36 -13.56
CA TRP A 324 6.98 -9.89 -12.70
C TRP A 324 7.20 -9.70 -11.18
N VAL A 325 8.08 -8.80 -10.75
CA VAL A 325 8.58 -8.75 -9.36
C VAL A 325 7.77 -7.84 -8.42
N ILE A 326 7.00 -6.89 -8.93
CA ILE A 326 6.37 -5.85 -8.13
C ILE A 326 4.98 -6.19 -7.49
N PRO A 327 4.23 -7.27 -7.83
CA PRO A 327 2.80 -7.29 -7.45
C PRO A 327 2.34 -7.62 -5.99
N LEU A 328 3.13 -8.29 -5.16
CA LEU A 328 2.62 -9.02 -3.98
C LEU A 328 2.42 -8.22 -2.65
N PHE A 329 2.34 -6.88 -2.69
CA PHE A 329 2.85 -6.05 -1.59
C PHE A 329 1.99 -5.93 -0.31
N ILE A 330 0.68 -6.18 -0.32
CA ILE A 330 -0.19 -5.87 0.84
C ILE A 330 -0.46 -7.09 1.74
N CYS A 331 -0.38 -8.30 1.20
CA CYS A 331 -0.73 -9.53 1.92
C CYS A 331 0.28 -9.93 3.01
N VAL A 332 1.58 -9.70 2.76
CA VAL A 332 2.65 -10.11 3.68
C VAL A 332 2.60 -9.33 5.00
N ILE A 333 2.21 -8.05 4.97
CA ILE A 333 2.21 -7.19 6.15
C ILE A 333 1.06 -7.56 7.12
N SER A 334 -0.12 -7.90 6.61
CA SER A 334 -1.30 -8.23 7.44
C SER A 334 -1.16 -9.54 8.22
N ARG A 335 -0.37 -10.51 7.71
CA ARG A 335 -0.11 -11.80 8.39
C ARG A 335 1.13 -11.84 9.28
N VAL A 336 2.00 -10.84 9.21
CA VAL A 336 3.16 -10.73 10.13
C VAL A 336 2.79 -9.99 11.42
N ARG A 337 1.70 -9.20 11.40
CA ARG A 337 1.15 -8.52 12.58
C ARG A 337 0.08 -9.32 13.36
N SER A 338 -0.27 -10.53 12.90
CA SER A 338 -1.18 -11.47 13.61
C SER A 338 -0.42 -12.67 14.18
#